data_AF-A0A6N2UB13-F1
#
_entry.id   AF-A0A6N2UB13-F1
#
_cell.length_a   1.000
_cell.length_b   1.000
_cell.length_c   1.000
_cell.angle_alpha   90.00
_cell.angle_beta   90.00
_cell.angle_gamma   90.00
#
_symmetry.space_group_name_H-M   'P 1'
#
loop_
_entity.id
_entity.type
_entity.pdbx_description
1 polymer ?
#
loop_
_entity_poly.entity_id
_entity_poly.type
_entity_poly.pdbx_seq_one_letter_code
_entity_poly.pdbx_strand_id
1 'polypeptide(L)'
;MRTQGIIVLGKLLVELAAVDGRPNDNELMYIFQLMNKLSIPLEELPQLKNMTDTEVIAAIKSLDDSVKSQLPFMMYHLINSDGLATPEEIRSFETVMQAIGRPLSYASFHTIVKNSNS
;
A
#
# COMPACT_ATOMS: atom_id res chain seq x y z
N MET A 1 13.96 -13.92 -3.20
CA MET A 1 13.79 -12.51 -2.77
C MET A 1 12.55 -11.83 -3.36
N ARG A 2 12.14 -12.13 -4.61
CA ARG A 2 10.95 -11.53 -5.25
C ARG A 2 9.63 -11.78 -4.49
N THR A 3 9.40 -13.00 -4.01
CA THR A 3 8.15 -13.40 -3.34
C THR A 3 7.93 -12.64 -2.03
N GLN A 4 8.96 -12.50 -1.19
CA GLN A 4 8.81 -11.90 0.13
C GLN A 4 8.55 -10.40 0.10
N GLY A 5 9.20 -9.65 -0.80
CA GLY A 5 8.90 -8.22 -0.97
C GLY A 5 7.48 -7.95 -1.47
N ILE A 6 6.93 -8.87 -2.26
CA ILE A 6 5.58 -8.77 -2.76
C ILE A 6 4.54 -9.14 -1.67
N ILE A 7 4.80 -10.17 -0.85
CA ILE A 7 3.99 -10.50 0.33
C ILE A 7 3.91 -9.30 1.28
N VAL A 8 5.06 -8.66 1.57
CA VAL A 8 5.14 -7.47 2.43
C VAL A 8 4.28 -6.33 1.89
N LEU A 9 4.30 -6.12 0.58
CA LEU A 9 3.48 -5.11 -0.07
C LEU A 9 1.99 -5.43 0.05
N GLY A 10 1.58 -6.69 -0.08
CA GLY A 10 0.21 -7.13 0.16
C GLY A 10 -0.25 -6.86 1.60
N LYS A 11 0.60 -7.15 2.59
CA LYS A 11 0.32 -6.95 4.02
C LYS A 11 0.12 -5.47 4.32
N LEU A 12 1.05 -4.63 3.85
CA LEU A 12 0.99 -3.19 4.00
C LEU A 12 -0.33 -2.61 3.46
N LEU A 13 -0.75 -3.05 2.27
CA LEU A 13 -1.97 -2.53 1.65
C LEU A 13 -3.23 -2.98 2.40
N VAL A 14 -3.27 -4.23 2.89
CA VAL A 14 -4.38 -4.71 3.72
C VAL A 14 -4.45 -3.95 5.05
N GLU A 15 -3.31 -3.65 5.67
CA GLU A 15 -3.28 -2.85 6.90
C GLU A 15 -3.69 -1.40 6.67
N LEU A 16 -3.28 -0.83 5.53
CA LEU A 16 -3.67 0.51 5.15
C LEU A 16 -5.19 0.62 4.97
N ALA A 17 -5.80 -0.31 4.23
CA ALA A 17 -7.26 -0.37 4.03
C ALA A 17 -8.04 -0.73 5.31
N ALA A 18 -7.35 -1.17 6.36
CA ALA A 18 -7.95 -1.51 7.65
C ALA A 18 -7.67 -0.44 8.72
N VAL A 19 -7.04 0.68 8.36
CA VAL A 19 -6.60 1.68 9.36
C VAL A 19 -7.78 2.40 10.02
N ASP A 20 -8.85 2.60 9.27
CA ASP A 20 -10.08 3.25 9.71
C ASP A 20 -11.20 2.24 10.03
N GLY A 21 -10.94 0.94 9.86
CA GLY A 21 -11.93 -0.11 10.11
C GLY A 21 -11.63 -1.43 9.43
N ARG A 22 -12.66 -2.08 8.90
CA ARG A 22 -12.48 -3.27 8.05
C ARG A 22 -12.47 -2.81 6.60
N PRO A 23 -11.55 -3.33 5.77
CA PRO A 23 -11.55 -3.03 4.35
C PRO A 23 -12.91 -3.39 3.74
N ASN A 24 -13.44 -2.49 2.92
CA ASN A 24 -14.67 -2.73 2.17
C ASN A 24 -14.42 -3.52 0.89
N ASP A 25 -15.49 -3.88 0.18
CA ASP A 25 -15.42 -4.71 -1.03
C ASP A 25 -14.58 -4.08 -2.15
N ASN A 26 -14.58 -2.75 -2.29
CA ASN A 26 -13.81 -2.05 -3.33
C ASN A 26 -12.31 -2.08 -3.03
N GLU A 27 -11.93 -1.82 -1.78
CA GLU A 27 -10.54 -1.88 -1.33
C GLU A 27 -9.98 -3.29 -1.42
N LEU A 28 -10.76 -4.29 -0.98
CA LEU A 28 -10.41 -5.70 -1.11
C LEU A 28 -10.26 -6.10 -2.57
N MET A 29 -11.18 -5.70 -3.44
CA MET A 29 -11.10 -5.97 -4.87
C MET A 29 -9.82 -5.37 -5.47
N TYR A 30 -9.50 -4.12 -5.13
CA TYR A 30 -8.28 -3.46 -5.58
C TYR A 30 -7.03 -4.22 -5.12
N ILE A 31 -6.97 -4.60 -3.84
CA ILE A 31 -5.86 -5.38 -3.29
C ILE A 31 -5.73 -6.71 -4.03
N PHE A 32 -6.80 -7.47 -4.21
CA PHE A 32 -6.76 -8.75 -4.93
C PHE A 32 -6.32 -8.60 -6.39
N GLN A 33 -6.79 -7.56 -7.09
CA GLN A 33 -6.34 -7.27 -8.45
C GLN A 33 -4.84 -6.96 -8.50
N LEU A 34 -4.33 -6.20 -7.53
CA LEU A 34 -2.91 -5.89 -7.43
C LEU A 34 -2.09 -7.14 -7.15
N MET A 35 -2.52 -7.97 -6.18
CA MET A 35 -1.87 -9.23 -5.84
C MET A 35 -1.81 -10.18 -7.05
N ASN A 36 -2.90 -10.29 -7.81
CA ASN A 36 -2.95 -11.06 -9.06
C ASN A 36 -1.96 -10.52 -10.10
N LYS A 37 -1.90 -9.19 -10.32
CA LYS A 37 -0.93 -8.57 -11.23
C LYS A 37 0.52 -8.84 -10.81
N LEU A 38 0.76 -8.93 -9.51
CA LEU A 38 2.08 -9.23 -8.94
C LEU A 38 2.38 -10.74 -8.87
N SER A 39 1.46 -11.59 -9.33
CA SER A 39 1.59 -13.06 -9.32
C SER A 39 1.79 -13.63 -7.91
N ILE A 40 1.08 -13.08 -6.92
CA ILE A 40 1.05 -13.63 -5.55
C ILE A 40 0.03 -14.76 -5.49
N PRO A 41 0.43 -15.99 -5.13
CA PRO A 41 -0.52 -17.07 -4.86
C PRO A 41 -1.38 -16.74 -3.64
N LEU A 42 -2.68 -17.02 -3.70
CA LEU A 42 -3.59 -16.79 -2.56
C LEU A 42 -3.19 -17.66 -1.34
N GLU A 43 -2.46 -18.74 -1.57
CA GLU A 43 -1.90 -19.63 -0.55
C GLU A 43 -0.84 -18.93 0.32
N GLU A 44 -0.29 -17.80 -0.13
CA GLU A 44 0.67 -16.98 0.64
C GLU A 44 -0.04 -15.93 1.53
N LEU A 45 -1.35 -15.71 1.37
CA LEU A 45 -2.14 -14.80 2.21
C LEU A 45 -2.05 -15.09 3.73
N PRO A 46 -2.03 -16.36 4.20
CA PRO A 46 -1.88 -16.64 5.62
C PRO A 46 -0.55 -16.11 6.19
N GLN A 47 0.50 -16.02 5.36
CA GLN A 47 1.78 -15.47 5.79
C GLN A 47 1.67 -13.98 6.12
N LEU A 48 0.76 -13.25 5.45
CA LEU A 48 0.46 -11.85 5.77
C LEU A 48 -0.02 -11.69 7.22
N LYS A 49 -0.81 -12.63 7.74
CA LYS A 49 -1.33 -12.53 9.11
C LYS A 49 -0.27 -12.76 10.19
N ASN A 50 0.82 -13.42 9.83
CA ASN A 50 1.87 -13.81 10.79
C ASN A 50 3.05 -12.84 10.81
N MET A 51 3.15 -11.90 9.86
CA MET A 51 4.16 -10.86 9.89
C MET A 51 3.81 -9.78 10.91
N THR A 52 4.78 -9.45 11.76
CA THR A 52 4.70 -8.33 12.70
C THR A 52 4.96 -6.99 12.02
N ASP A 53 4.44 -5.91 12.58
CA ASP A 53 4.63 -4.54 12.07
C ASP A 53 6.12 -4.19 11.91
N THR A 54 6.97 -4.69 12.81
CA THR A 54 8.43 -4.48 12.75
C THR A 54 9.04 -5.15 11.52
N GLU A 55 8.60 -6.37 11.20
CA GLU A 55 9.06 -7.09 10.02
C GLU A 55 8.54 -6.44 8.73
N VAL A 56 7.30 -5.95 8.74
CA VAL A 56 6.70 -5.20 7.63
C VAL A 56 7.51 -3.93 7.36
N ILE A 57 7.82 -3.12 8.37
CA ILE A 57 8.61 -1.90 8.22
C ILE A 57 10.04 -2.19 7.72
N ALA A 58 10.70 -3.20 8.29
CA ALA A 58 12.05 -3.59 7.87
C ALA A 58 12.06 -4.06 6.41
N ALA A 59 11.04 -4.80 5.99
CA ALA A 59 10.93 -5.30 4.64
C ALA A 59 10.50 -4.22 3.64
N ILE A 60 9.64 -3.27 4.02
CA ILE A 60 9.28 -2.10 3.21
C ILE A 60 10.53 -1.26 2.88
N LYS A 61 11.44 -1.11 3.85
CA LYS A 61 12.72 -0.42 3.64
C LYS A 61 13.65 -1.15 2.67
N SER A 62 13.59 -2.48 2.60
CA SER A 62 14.41 -3.29 1.70
C SER A 62 13.79 -3.54 0.33
N LEU A 63 12.60 -3.00 0.05
CA LEU A 63 12.00 -3.04 -1.28
C LEU A 63 12.89 -2.40 -2.34
N ASP A 64 12.89 -2.97 -3.54
CA ASP A 64 13.59 -2.43 -4.70
C ASP A 64 13.08 -1.02 -5.05
N ASP A 65 13.95 -0.17 -5.59
CA ASP A 65 13.61 1.22 -5.93
C ASP A 65 12.45 1.33 -6.93
N SER A 66 12.33 0.36 -7.83
CA SER A 66 11.19 0.25 -8.75
C SER A 66 9.88 0.09 -7.99
N VAL A 67 9.84 -0.76 -6.95
CA VAL A 67 8.63 -0.97 -6.15
C VAL A 67 8.34 0.27 -5.31
N LYS A 68 9.35 0.86 -4.66
CA LYS A 68 9.22 2.12 -3.91
C LYS A 68 8.73 3.27 -4.78
N SER A 69 9.01 3.26 -6.08
CA SER A 69 8.51 4.27 -7.01
C SER A 69 7.02 4.13 -7.36
N GLN A 70 6.50 2.90 -7.33
CA GLN A 70 5.10 2.62 -7.64
C GLN A 70 4.21 2.62 -6.39
N LEU A 71 4.77 2.35 -5.22
CA LEU A 71 4.04 2.28 -3.95
C LEU A 71 3.15 3.51 -3.65
N PRO A 72 3.60 4.77 -3.89
CA PRO A 72 2.73 5.93 -3.68
C PRO A 72 1.45 5.87 -4.52
N PHE A 73 1.54 5.44 -5.78
CA PHE A 73 0.37 5.27 -6.65
C PHE A 73 -0.53 4.14 -6.15
N MET A 74 0.06 3.01 -5.75
CA MET A 74 -0.70 1.86 -5.26
C MET A 74 -1.53 2.23 -4.03
N MET A 75 -0.91 2.89 -3.05
CA MET A 75 -1.58 3.33 -1.82
C MET A 75 -2.59 4.44 -2.09
N TYR A 76 -2.27 5.41 -2.95
CA TYR A 76 -3.18 6.51 -3.28
C TYR A 76 -4.47 6.01 -3.92
N HIS A 77 -4.39 5.08 -4.87
CA HIS A 77 -5.59 4.51 -5.49
C HIS A 77 -6.41 3.67 -4.52
N LEU A 78 -5.76 2.99 -3.57
CA LEU A 78 -6.42 2.21 -2.54
C LEU A 78 -7.26 3.10 -1.61
N ILE A 79 -6.63 4.09 -0.97
CA ILE A 79 -7.28 4.97 0.02
C ILE A 79 -8.27 5.98 -0.59
N ASN A 80 -8.42 5.98 -1.92
CA ASN A 80 -9.44 6.77 -2.61
C ASN A 80 -10.38 5.87 -3.44
N SER A 81 -10.35 4.55 -3.22
CA SER A 81 -11.10 3.58 -4.03
C SER A 81 -12.60 3.60 -3.74
N ASP A 82 -13.00 4.04 -2.55
CA ASP A 82 -14.37 4.09 -2.04
C ASP A 82 -14.86 5.52 -1.72
N GLY A 83 -14.00 6.52 -1.88
CA GLY A 83 -14.34 7.91 -1.57
C GLY A 83 -13.12 8.82 -1.42
N LEU A 84 -13.30 9.89 -0.64
CA LEU A 84 -12.19 10.73 -0.20
C LEU A 84 -11.46 10.04 0.95
N ALA A 85 -10.13 9.96 0.85
CA ALA A 85 -9.29 9.41 1.91
C ALA A 85 -9.56 10.08 3.27
N THR A 86 -9.69 9.25 4.30
CA THR A 86 -9.86 9.67 5.69
C THR A 86 -8.55 10.25 6.27
N PRO A 87 -8.62 11.04 7.35
CA PRO A 87 -7.43 11.54 8.03
C PRO A 87 -6.48 10.43 8.49
N GLU A 88 -7.02 9.27 8.89
CA GLU A 88 -6.28 8.09 9.32
C GLU A 88 -5.47 7.49 8.17
N GLU A 89 -6.10 7.27 7.02
CA GLU A 89 -5.45 6.76 5.80
C GLU A 89 -4.37 7.72 5.28
N ILE A 90 -4.64 9.02 5.32
CA ILE A 90 -3.67 10.06 4.94
C ILE A 90 -2.43 10.00 5.85
N ARG A 91 -2.61 9.91 7.17
CA ARG A 91 -1.48 9.79 8.11
C ARG A 91 -0.68 8.51 7.87
N SER A 92 -1.34 7.39 7.61
CA SER A 92 -0.69 6.12 7.30
C SER A 92 0.08 6.18 5.98
N PHE A 93 -0.50 6.79 4.94
CA PHE A 93 0.18 7.06 3.68
C PHE A 93 1.50 7.80 3.90
N GLU A 94 1.44 8.94 4.59
CA GLU A 94 2.63 9.77 4.82
C GLU A 94 3.68 9.07 5.69
N THR A 95 3.25 8.28 6.68
CA THR A 95 4.13 7.48 7.53
C THR A 95 4.92 6.45 6.72
N VAL A 96 4.27 5.78 5.77
CA VAL A 96 4.93 4.80 4.90
C VAL A 96 5.89 5.50 3.93
N MET A 97 5.50 6.65 3.38
CA MET A 97 6.37 7.47 2.51
C MET A 97 7.66 7.89 3.22
N GLN A 98 7.55 8.30 4.48
CA GLN A 98 8.72 8.55 5.34
C GLN A 98 9.55 7.28 5.55
N ALA A 99 8.91 6.15 5.85
CA ALA A 99 9.59 4.88 6.14
C ALA A 99 10.41 4.35 4.94
N ILE A 100 9.96 4.55 3.71
CA ILE A 100 10.70 4.17 2.49
C ILE A 100 11.76 5.18 2.05
N GLY A 101 11.96 6.27 2.80
CA GLY A 101 12.91 7.33 2.46
C GLY A 101 12.46 8.22 1.30
N ARG A 102 11.15 8.29 1.04
CA ARG A 102 10.54 9.14 0.00
C ARG A 102 9.47 10.04 0.62
N PRO A 103 9.85 10.98 1.50
CA PRO A 103 8.89 11.83 2.20
C PRO A 103 8.03 12.60 1.19
N LEU A 104 6.73 12.31 1.20
CA LEU A 104 5.75 12.85 0.26
C LEU A 104 4.43 13.05 0.97
N SER A 105 3.89 14.27 0.95
CA SER A 105 2.58 14.54 1.53
C SER A 105 1.46 14.10 0.60
N TYR A 106 0.34 13.65 1.18
CA TYR A 106 -0.84 13.25 0.42
C TYR A 106 -1.33 14.39 -0.47
N ALA A 107 -1.41 15.62 0.06
CA ALA A 107 -1.89 16.78 -0.70
C ALA A 107 -1.04 17.09 -1.95
N SER A 108 0.29 16.98 -1.82
CA SER A 108 1.20 17.18 -2.95
C SER A 108 1.01 16.09 -4.00
N PHE A 109 0.91 14.83 -3.55
CA PHE A 109 0.73 13.71 -4.46
C PHE A 109 -0.63 13.71 -5.16
N HIS A 110 -1.71 14.03 -4.43
CA HIS A 110 -3.06 14.20 -4.97
C HIS A 110 -3.08 15.22 -6.11
N THR A 111 -2.35 16.33 -5.96
CA THR A 111 -2.20 17.36 -7.00
C THR A 111 -1.46 16.82 -8.23
N ILE A 112 -0.37 16.08 -8.04
CA ILE A 112 0.39 15.44 -9.13
C ILE A 112 -0.51 14.49 -9.93
N VAL A 113 -1.25 13.61 -9.23
CA VAL A 113 -2.11 12.61 -9.88
C VAL A 113 -3.26 13.28 -10.64
N LYS A 114 -3.90 14.30 -10.08
CA LYS A 114 -4.95 15.07 -10.77
C LYS A 114 -4.45 15.76 -12.03
N ASN A 115 -3.28 16.38 -11.97
CA ASN A 115 -2.69 17.07 -13.11
C ASN A 115 -2.13 16.11 -14.18
N SER A 116 -1.87 14.85 -13.83
CA SER A 116 -1.41 13.83 -14.78
C SER A 116 -2.55 13.17 -15.57
N ASN A 117 -3.79 13.29 -15.08
CA ASN A 117 -5.00 12.78 -15.72
C ASN A 117 -5.84 13.88 -16.40
N SER A 118 -5.30 15.11 -16.48
CA SER A 118 -5.88 16.26 -17.19
C SER A 118 -5.16 16.48 -18.51
#